data_AF-A0A0B7MKV1-F1
#
_entry.id   AF-A0A0B7MKV1-F1
#
_cell.length_a   1.000
_cell.length_b   1.000
_cell.length_c   1.000
_cell.angle_alpha   90.00
_cell.angle_beta   90.00
_cell.angle_gamma   90.00
#
_symmetry.space_group_name_H-M   'P 1'
#
loop_
_entity.id
_entity.type
_entity.pdbx_description
1 polymer ?
#
loop_
_entity_poly.entity_id
_entity_poly.type
_entity_poly.pdbx_seq_one_letter_code
_entity_poly.pdbx_strand_id
1 'polypeptide(L)'
;MPVMLPTVLRNLFGGPATRMYPVKVREPFAGARGHIEFDDDKCILCGNCARRCPAAAIEINKDKNELVFYPARCIICFVCAEACNKDAVIAVDKWRTPYYTKPVEVHIAKGKKDKEK
;
A
#
# COMPACT_ATOMS: atom_id res chain seq x y z
N MET A 1 -17.53 47.18 -1.52
CA MET A 1 -17.15 45.79 -1.21
C MET A 1 -16.74 45.63 0.27
N PRO A 2 -17.65 45.66 1.25
CA PRO A 2 -17.28 45.49 2.67
C PRO A 2 -17.59 44.10 3.25
N VAL A 3 -18.21 43.19 2.49
CA VAL A 3 -18.72 41.89 2.99
C VAL A 3 -17.59 40.92 3.40
N MET A 4 -16.37 41.08 2.87
CA MET A 4 -15.24 40.21 3.20
C MET A 4 -14.46 40.61 4.45
N LEU A 5 -14.61 41.85 4.94
CA LEU A 5 -13.80 42.35 6.06
C LEU A 5 -13.96 41.51 7.34
N PRO A 6 -15.17 41.05 7.75
CA PRO A 6 -15.33 40.16 8.90
C PRO A 6 -14.61 38.83 8.74
N THR A 7 -14.62 38.25 7.53
CA THR A 7 -13.94 36.99 7.22
C THR A 7 -12.43 37.15 7.26
N VAL A 8 -11.91 38.27 6.76
CA VAL A 8 -10.47 38.59 6.80
C VAL A 8 -10.02 38.73 8.25
N LEU A 9 -10.75 39.48 9.09
CA LEU A 9 -10.43 39.61 10.50
C LEU A 9 -10.49 38.26 11.23
N ARG A 10 -11.53 37.44 10.98
CA ARG A 10 -11.65 36.10 11.58
C ARG A 10 -10.49 35.18 11.19
N ASN A 11 -10.04 35.24 9.94
CA ASN A 11 -8.92 34.42 9.46
C ASN A 11 -7.56 34.93 9.96
N LEU A 12 -7.39 36.25 10.13
CA LEU A 12 -6.14 36.82 10.65
C LEU A 12 -5.92 36.46 12.12
N PHE A 13 -6.98 36.47 12.93
CA PHE A 13 -6.92 36.08 14.34
C PHE A 13 -7.14 34.58 14.57
N GLY A 14 -7.61 33.85 13.56
CA GLY A 14 -7.65 32.39 13.56
C GLY A 14 -6.25 31.82 13.36
N GLY A 15 -5.89 30.79 14.12
CA GLY A 15 -4.66 30.03 13.85
C GLY A 15 -4.69 29.39 12.45
N PRO A 16 -3.52 29.08 11.87
CA PRO A 16 -3.46 28.47 10.55
C PRO A 16 -4.11 27.09 10.56
N ALA A 17 -4.90 26.78 9.53
CA ALA A 17 -5.47 25.44 9.35
C ALA A 17 -4.41 24.39 8.93
N THR A 18 -3.19 24.82 8.63
CA THR A 18 -2.08 23.98 8.18
C THR A 18 -1.44 23.22 9.34
N ARG A 19 -0.79 22.09 9.02
CA ARG A 19 0.11 21.38 9.92
C ARG A 19 1.53 21.56 9.41
N MET A 20 2.50 21.73 10.30
CA MET A 20 3.91 21.85 9.93
C MET A 20 4.52 20.49 9.59
N TYR A 21 4.25 19.96 8.40
CA TYR A 21 5.00 18.82 7.88
C TYR A 21 6.44 19.28 7.55
N PRO A 22 7.50 18.50 7.89
CA PRO A 22 7.51 17.15 8.44
C PRO A 22 7.52 17.05 9.97
N VAL A 23 7.56 18.17 10.71
CA VAL A 23 7.68 18.19 12.18
C VAL A 23 6.44 17.60 12.88
N LYS A 24 5.24 17.89 12.38
CA LYS A 24 3.96 17.39 12.90
C LYS A 24 3.23 16.58 11.83
N VAL A 25 3.55 15.29 11.76
CA VAL A 25 2.91 14.34 10.84
C VAL A 25 1.50 14.01 11.33
N ARG A 26 0.55 13.90 10.40
CA ARG A 26 -0.82 13.45 10.70
C ARG A 26 -0.85 11.93 10.70
N GLU A 27 -1.41 11.34 11.74
CA GLU A 27 -1.66 9.90 11.75
C GLU A 27 -2.71 9.51 10.70
N PRO A 28 -2.58 8.33 10.07
CA PRO A 28 -3.59 7.82 9.16
C PRO A 28 -4.97 7.75 9.84
N PHE A 29 -6.03 7.96 9.06
CA PHE A 29 -7.39 7.77 9.53
C PHE A 29 -7.79 6.29 9.43
N ALA A 30 -8.81 5.86 10.18
CA ALA A 30 -9.30 4.49 10.12
C ALA A 30 -9.73 4.11 8.69
N GLY A 31 -9.22 2.99 8.18
CA GLY A 31 -9.48 2.54 6.81
C GLY A 31 -8.67 3.27 5.73
N ALA A 32 -7.64 4.04 6.11
CA ALA A 32 -6.69 4.58 5.15
C ALA A 32 -6.02 3.45 4.34
N ARG A 33 -5.87 3.65 3.03
CA ARG A 33 -5.20 2.72 2.15
C ARG A 33 -3.76 3.18 1.93
N GLY A 34 -2.82 2.50 2.58
CA GLY A 34 -1.39 2.81 2.55
C GLY A 34 -0.65 2.02 1.50
N HIS A 35 -0.10 0.85 1.84
CA HIS A 35 0.66 0.03 0.90
C HIS A 35 0.46 -1.47 1.13
N ILE A 36 1.04 -2.28 0.25
CA ILE A 36 1.02 -3.74 0.35
C ILE A 36 2.38 -4.25 0.83
N GLU A 37 2.33 -5.18 1.78
CA GLU A 37 3.43 -6.03 2.22
C GLU A 37 3.06 -7.50 2.00
N PHE A 38 4.06 -8.39 2.02
CA PHE A 38 3.87 -9.82 1.79
C PHE A 38 4.47 -10.64 2.94
N ASP A 39 3.76 -11.70 3.31
CA ASP A 39 4.22 -12.71 4.26
C ASP A 39 4.64 -13.97 3.48
N ASP A 40 5.95 -14.14 3.37
CA ASP A 40 6.60 -15.23 2.62
C ASP A 40 6.27 -16.61 3.18
N ASP A 41 6.05 -16.71 4.50
CA ASP A 41 5.79 -17.99 5.18
C ASP A 41 4.36 -18.49 4.92
N LYS A 42 3.43 -17.57 4.67
CA LYS A 42 2.03 -17.91 4.32
C LYS A 42 1.79 -18.07 2.82
N CYS A 43 2.66 -17.50 1.99
CA CYS A 43 2.46 -17.51 0.55
C CYS A 43 2.58 -18.93 -0.03
N ILE A 44 1.58 -19.35 -0.79
CA ILE A 44 1.53 -20.66 -1.48
C ILE A 44 1.65 -20.54 -3.00
N LEU A 45 1.94 -19.35 -3.53
CA LEU A 45 2.04 -19.06 -4.96
C LEU A 45 0.81 -19.49 -5.79
N CYS A 46 -0.40 -19.33 -5.22
CA CYS A 46 -1.64 -19.64 -5.94
C CYS A 46 -1.91 -18.69 -7.12
N GLY A 47 -1.35 -17.47 -7.09
CA GLY A 47 -1.46 -16.47 -8.15
C GLY A 47 -2.81 -15.73 -8.24
N ASN A 48 -3.68 -15.84 -7.23
CA ASN A 48 -4.93 -15.07 -7.19
C ASN A 48 -4.69 -13.55 -7.14
N CYS A 49 -3.70 -13.13 -6.35
CA CYS A 49 -3.33 -11.72 -6.21
C CYS A 49 -2.86 -11.11 -7.55
N ALA A 50 -2.05 -11.84 -8.32
CA ALA A 50 -1.61 -11.42 -9.64
C ALA A 50 -2.77 -11.31 -10.64
N ARG A 51 -3.65 -12.32 -10.70
CA ARG A 51 -4.81 -12.33 -11.62
C ARG A 51 -5.81 -11.22 -11.35
N ARG A 52 -5.98 -10.83 -10.08
CA ARG A 52 -6.92 -9.76 -9.69
C ARG A 52 -6.30 -8.37 -9.68
N CYS A 53 -5.00 -8.23 -9.92
CA CYS A 53 -4.33 -6.92 -9.90
C CYS A 53 -4.67 -6.14 -11.17
N PRO A 54 -5.44 -5.02 -11.10
CA PRO A 54 -5.79 -4.24 -12.29
C PRO A 54 -4.59 -3.52 -12.90
N ALA A 55 -3.52 -3.32 -12.14
CA ALA A 55 -2.32 -2.60 -12.56
C ALA A 55 -1.14 -3.50 -12.93
N ALA A 56 -1.34 -4.83 -12.96
CA ALA A 56 -0.29 -5.82 -13.23
C ALA A 56 1.00 -5.56 -12.40
N ALA A 57 0.82 -5.25 -11.11
CA ALA A 57 1.90 -4.93 -10.19
C ALA A 57 2.51 -6.16 -9.52
N ILE A 58 1.93 -7.35 -9.70
CA ILE A 58 2.36 -8.62 -9.09
C ILE A 58 2.58 -9.65 -10.19
N GLU A 59 3.74 -10.27 -10.20
CA GLU A 59 4.10 -11.39 -11.07
C GLU A 59 4.45 -12.62 -10.21
N ILE A 60 4.14 -13.81 -10.69
CA ILE A 60 4.34 -15.07 -9.97
C ILE A 60 5.21 -15.99 -10.80
N ASN A 61 6.34 -16.39 -10.24
CA ASN A 61 7.24 -17.37 -10.81
C ASN A 61 7.24 -18.65 -9.95
N LYS A 62 6.54 -19.68 -10.43
CA LYS A 62 6.40 -20.95 -9.70
C LYS A 62 7.65 -21.82 -9.74
N ASP A 63 8.49 -21.66 -10.77
CA ASP A 63 9.71 -22.45 -10.93
C ASP A 63 10.78 -22.01 -9.94
N LYS A 64 10.86 -20.68 -9.69
CA LYS A 64 11.78 -20.08 -8.71
C LYS A 64 11.19 -19.90 -7.32
N ASN A 65 9.91 -20.23 -7.14
CA ASN A 65 9.12 -19.90 -5.95
C ASN A 65 9.12 -18.41 -5.58
N GLU A 66 9.13 -17.52 -6.57
CA GLU A 66 9.21 -16.07 -6.38
C GLU A 66 7.85 -15.40 -6.65
N LEU A 67 7.52 -14.42 -5.81
CA LEU A 67 6.52 -13.39 -6.06
C LEU A 67 7.26 -12.08 -6.30
N VAL A 68 7.11 -11.51 -7.49
CA VAL A 68 7.72 -10.23 -7.85
C VAL A 68 6.66 -9.14 -7.74
N PHE A 69 6.93 -8.12 -6.92
CA PHE A 69 6.06 -6.98 -6.72
C PHE A 69 6.73 -5.70 -7.24
N TYR A 70 5.94 -4.89 -7.94
CA TYR A 70 6.35 -3.60 -8.48
C TYR A 70 5.59 -2.48 -7.75
N PRO A 71 6.11 -1.96 -6.62
CA PRO A 71 5.43 -0.92 -5.84
C PRO A 71 5.03 0.30 -6.65
N ALA A 72 5.86 0.70 -7.61
CA ALA A 72 5.61 1.85 -8.48
C ALA A 72 4.43 1.67 -9.47
N ARG A 73 3.93 0.43 -9.67
CA ARG A 73 2.72 0.15 -10.46
C ARG A 73 1.47 0.02 -9.58
N CYS A 74 1.63 -0.14 -8.27
CA CYS A 74 0.50 -0.42 -7.37
C CYS A 74 -0.41 0.81 -7.22
N ILE A 75 -1.71 0.63 -7.47
CA ILE A 75 -2.74 1.67 -7.27
C ILE A 75 -3.43 1.58 -5.90
N ILE A 76 -2.93 0.75 -5.00
CA ILE A 76 -3.38 0.65 -3.59
C ILE A 76 -4.90 0.38 -3.49
N CYS A 77 -5.42 -0.47 -4.37
CA CYS A 77 -6.84 -0.84 -4.39
C CYS A 77 -7.22 -1.92 -3.37
N PHE A 78 -6.23 -2.63 -2.80
CA PHE A 78 -6.37 -3.72 -1.82
C PHE A 78 -7.09 -4.99 -2.29
N VAL A 79 -7.50 -5.07 -3.56
CA VAL A 79 -8.12 -6.27 -4.14
C VAL A 79 -7.22 -7.51 -4.02
N CYS A 80 -5.89 -7.35 -4.06
CA CYS A 80 -4.96 -8.46 -3.85
C CYS A 80 -4.94 -9.00 -2.42
N ALA A 81 -5.15 -8.14 -1.42
CA ALA A 81 -5.26 -8.54 -0.01
C ALA A 81 -6.56 -9.31 0.21
N GLU A 82 -7.68 -8.78 -0.27
CA GLU A 82 -9.00 -9.45 -0.22
C GLU A 82 -9.02 -10.78 -1.00
N ALA A 83 -8.15 -10.91 -2.02
CA ALA A 83 -8.04 -12.11 -2.83
C ALA A 83 -7.18 -13.23 -2.24
N CYS A 84 -6.39 -12.91 -1.21
CA CYS A 84 -5.43 -13.86 -0.69
C CYS A 84 -6.12 -14.81 0.28
N ASN A 85 -6.35 -16.05 -0.13
CA ASN A 85 -6.98 -17.08 0.72
C ASN A 85 -6.10 -17.53 1.91
N LYS A 86 -4.88 -17.01 2.03
CA LYS A 86 -3.90 -17.36 3.07
C LYS A 86 -3.45 -16.15 3.89
N ASP A 87 -4.07 -14.99 3.66
CA ASP A 87 -3.70 -13.73 4.32
C ASP A 87 -2.21 -13.40 4.21
N ALA A 88 -1.58 -13.86 3.13
CA ALA A 88 -0.17 -13.63 2.81
C ALA A 88 0.09 -12.25 2.18
N VAL A 89 -0.97 -11.52 1.81
CA VAL A 89 -0.89 -10.17 1.24
C VAL A 89 -1.49 -9.23 2.28
N ILE A 90 -0.66 -8.37 2.84
CA ILE A 90 -0.99 -7.53 3.99
C ILE A 90 -1.26 -6.11 3.49
N ALA A 91 -2.43 -5.59 3.81
CA ALA A 91 -2.81 -4.20 3.55
C ALA A 91 -2.42 -3.32 4.75
N VAL A 92 -1.42 -2.46 4.55
CA VAL A 92 -0.92 -1.51 5.56
C VAL A 92 -1.59 -0.15 5.35
N ASP A 93 -1.97 0.51 6.43
CA ASP A 93 -2.65 1.82 6.44
C ASP A 93 -1.70 3.03 6.29
N LYS A 94 -0.40 2.78 6.41
CA LYS A 94 0.68 3.77 6.26
C LYS A 94 1.19 3.83 4.82
N TRP A 95 1.41 5.03 4.28
CA TRP A 95 2.03 5.19 2.96
C TRP A 95 3.53 4.86 2.97
N ARG A 96 4.03 4.36 1.83
CA ARG A 96 5.47 4.19 1.59
C ARG A 96 6.18 5.53 1.53
N THR A 97 7.45 5.55 1.91
CA THR A 97 8.33 6.70 1.71
C THR A 97 8.54 6.96 0.21
N PRO A 98 8.85 8.21 -0.20
CA PRO A 98 9.16 8.50 -1.60
C PRO A 98 10.35 7.67 -2.06
N TYR A 99 10.31 7.26 -3.33
CA TYR A 99 11.41 6.55 -3.97
C TYR A 99 12.21 7.47 -4.89
N TYR A 100 13.53 7.32 -4.91
CA TYR A 100 14.39 7.94 -5.92
C TYR A 100 14.47 7.13 -7.21
N THR A 101 14.26 5.81 -7.13
CA THR A 101 14.27 4.86 -8.25
C THR A 101 13.01 3.99 -8.21
N LYS A 102 12.69 3.28 -9.29
CA LYS A 102 11.53 2.36 -9.28
C LYS A 102 11.96 1.01 -8.69
N PRO A 103 11.59 0.68 -7.44
CA PRO A 103 12.00 -0.58 -6.84
C PRO A 103 11.25 -1.76 -7.47
N VAL A 104 11.90 -2.92 -7.42
CA VAL A 104 11.29 -4.23 -7.67
C VAL A 104 11.55 -5.06 -6.43
N GLU A 105 10.50 -5.57 -5.80
CA GLU A 105 10.58 -6.41 -4.62
C GLU A 105 10.40 -7.87 -5.02
N VAL A 106 11.32 -8.72 -4.59
CA VAL A 106 11.27 -10.16 -4.84
C VAL A 106 11.07 -10.87 -3.51
N HIS A 107 9.98 -11.62 -3.40
CA HIS A 107 9.51 -12.31 -2.21
C HIS A 107 9.59 -13.82 -2.46
N ILE A 108 10.21 -14.58 -1.56
CA ILE A 108 10.44 -16.02 -1.75
C ILE A 108 9.44 -16.81 -0.91
N ALA A 109 8.48 -17.46 -1.57
CA ALA A 109 7.40 -18.14 -0.88
C ALA A 109 7.87 -19.46 -0.23
N LYS A 110 7.57 -19.61 1.06
CA LYS A 110 7.89 -20.81 1.87
C LYS A 110 6.66 -21.59 2.31
N GLY A 111 5.45 -21.04 2.16
CA GLY A 111 4.20 -21.67 2.62
C GLY A 111 3.73 -22.87 1.81
N LYS A 112 4.45 -23.26 0.74
CA LYS A 112 4.10 -24.39 -0.13
C LYS A 112 4.33 -25.69 0.65
N LYS A 113 3.26 -26.32 1.13
CA LYS A 113 3.33 -27.72 1.58
C LYS A 113 3.63 -28.58 0.36
N ASP A 114 4.78 -29.26 0.37
CA ASP A 114 5.10 -30.26 -0.62
C ASP A 114 3.91 -31.22 -0.72
N LYS A 115 3.36 -31.35 -1.93
CA LYS A 115 2.40 -32.43 -2.18
C LYS A 115 3.22 -33.71 -2.10
N GLU A 116 3.17 -34.35 -0.93
CA GLU A 116 3.56 -35.74 -0.77
C GLU A 116 2.85 -36.53 -1.86
N LYS A 117 3.66 -37.21 -2.67
CA LYS A 117 3.26 -37.90 -3.89
C LYS A 117 2.61 -39.24 -3.55
#